data_AF-A0A2I0T0B4-F1
#
_entry.id   AF-A0A2I0T0B4-F1
#
_cell.length_a   1.000
_cell.length_b   1.000
_cell.length_c   1.000
_cell.angle_alpha   90.00
_cell.angle_beta   90.00
_cell.angle_gamma   90.00
#
_symmetry.space_group_name_H-M   'P 1'
#
loop_
_entity.id
_entity.type
_entity.pdbx_description
1 polymer ?
#
loop_
_entity_poly.entity_id
_entity_poly.type
_entity_poly.pdbx_seq_one_letter_code
_entity_poly.pdbx_strand_id
1 'polypeptide(L)'
;MRAIFEIVLNRGWAQLTDKTLNLCKMIDKRMWQSMCPLRQFKKLPEEVVKKIEKKNFPFERLYDLNHNEIGELIRMPKMGKTIHKYVHLFPKLELSVHLQPITRSTLKVELTIAPDFQWDEKVSCGAK
;
A
#
# COMPACT_ATOMS: atom_id res chain seq x y z
N MET A 1 -1.34 14.43 -15.37
CA MET A 1 -0.46 13.28 -15.06
C MET A 1 -0.98 11.94 -15.54
N ARG A 2 -2.28 11.62 -15.37
CA ARG A 2 -2.84 10.34 -15.85
C ARG A 2 -2.57 10.08 -17.34
N ALA A 3 -2.71 11.09 -18.20
CA ALA A 3 -2.41 10.97 -19.63
C ALA A 3 -0.96 10.54 -19.92
N ILE A 4 0.02 11.03 -19.16
CA ILE A 4 1.43 10.65 -19.33
C ILE A 4 1.62 9.18 -18.95
N PHE A 5 1.01 8.74 -17.85
CA PHE A 5 1.03 7.34 -17.44
C PHE A 5 0.45 6.41 -18.53
N GLU A 6 -0.71 6.75 -19.10
CA GLU A 6 -1.34 5.94 -20.17
C GLU A 6 -0.47 5.86 -21.43
N ILE A 7 0.15 6.98 -21.85
CA ILE A 7 1.07 7.00 -23.01
C ILE A 7 2.27 6.08 -22.77
N VAL A 8 2.88 6.16 -21.59
CA VAL A 8 4.08 5.39 -21.24
C VAL A 8 3.76 3.90 -21.08
N LEU A 9 2.60 3.59 -20.48
CA LEU A 9 2.08 2.22 -20.38
C LEU A 9 1.87 1.60 -21.77
N ASN A 10 1.25 2.32 -22.69
CA ASN A 10 1.01 1.82 -24.04
C ASN A 10 2.30 1.60 -24.85
N ARG A 11 3.39 2.31 -24.50
CA ARG A 11 4.72 2.12 -25.11
C ARG A 11 5.54 0.99 -24.48
N GLY A 12 5.07 0.37 -23.40
CA GLY A 12 5.76 -0.74 -22.73
C GLY A 12 7.00 -0.34 -21.90
N TRP A 13 7.13 0.93 -21.52
CA TRP A 13 8.30 1.40 -20.76
C TRP A 13 8.12 1.20 -19.25
N ALA A 14 8.29 -0.04 -18.78
CA ALA A 14 7.99 -0.45 -17.41
C ALA A 14 8.54 0.49 -16.30
N GLN A 15 9.81 0.89 -16.39
CA GLN A 15 10.42 1.78 -15.38
C GLN A 15 9.78 3.17 -15.33
N LEU A 16 9.43 3.73 -16.48
CA LEU A 16 8.79 5.05 -16.55
C LEU A 16 7.31 4.95 -16.17
N THR A 17 6.64 3.84 -16.51
CA THR A 17 5.28 3.54 -16.09
C THR A 17 5.18 3.52 -14.57
N ASP A 18 6.10 2.86 -13.87
CA ASP A 18 6.13 2.84 -12.41
C ASP A 18 6.29 4.25 -11.82
N LYS A 19 7.28 5.03 -12.30
CA LYS A 19 7.49 6.42 -11.82
C LYS A 19 6.28 7.31 -12.07
N THR A 20 5.67 7.24 -13.24
CA THR A 20 4.50 8.06 -13.60
C THR A 20 3.25 7.64 -12.83
N LEU A 21 3.08 6.34 -12.55
CA LEU A 21 2.01 5.85 -11.68
C LEU A 21 2.19 6.35 -10.24
N ASN A 22 3.40 6.24 -9.69
CA ASN A 22 3.71 6.74 -8.36
C ASN A 22 3.47 8.24 -8.28
N LEU A 23 3.83 9.01 -9.32
CA LEU A 23 3.52 10.44 -9.39
C LEU A 23 2.02 10.74 -9.44
N CYS A 24 1.22 9.93 -10.16
CA CYS A 24 -0.23 10.05 -10.13
C CYS A 24 -0.79 9.82 -8.72
N LYS A 25 -0.32 8.79 -8.02
CA LYS A 25 -0.72 8.49 -6.63
C LYS A 25 -0.33 9.62 -5.68
N MET A 26 0.88 10.17 -5.82
CA MET A 26 1.38 11.26 -4.98
C MET A 26 0.55 12.54 -5.14
N ILE A 27 0.12 12.85 -6.36
CA ILE A 27 -0.74 14.01 -6.64
C ILE A 27 -2.16 13.80 -6.10
N ASP A 28 -2.76 12.63 -6.33
CA ASP A 28 -4.11 12.31 -5.83
C ASP A 28 -4.18 12.37 -4.30
N LYS A 29 -3.20 11.73 -3.64
CA LYS A 29 -3.14 11.66 -2.17
C LYS A 29 -2.47 12.86 -1.51
N ARG A 30 -1.92 13.80 -2.29
CA ARG A 30 -1.15 14.97 -1.82
C ARG A 30 -0.08 14.59 -0.79
N MET A 31 0.64 13.50 -1.04
CA MET A 31 1.70 12.99 -0.18
C MET A 31 2.81 12.38 -1.01
N TRP A 32 4.04 12.40 -0.49
CA TRP A 32 5.18 11.77 -1.15
C TRP A 32 5.22 10.27 -0.85
N GLN A 33 5.84 9.50 -1.74
CA GLN A 33 6.02 8.04 -1.55
C GLN A 33 6.88 7.68 -0.33
N SER A 34 7.72 8.61 0.15
CA SER A 34 8.56 8.43 1.34
C SER A 34 7.79 8.65 2.65
N MET A 35 6.58 9.21 2.58
CA MET A 35 5.72 9.41 3.76
C MET A 35 4.99 8.12 4.13
N CYS A 36 4.53 8.02 5.38
CA CYS A 36 3.86 6.82 5.85
C CYS A 36 2.50 6.63 5.14
N PRO A 37 2.19 5.45 4.58
CA PRO A 37 0.91 5.17 3.91
C PRO A 37 -0.32 5.41 4.80
N LEU A 38 -0.16 5.33 6.12
CA LEU A 38 -1.23 5.62 7.09
C LEU A 38 -1.78 7.05 6.99
N ARG A 39 -1.04 7.97 6.37
CA ARG A 39 -1.49 9.35 6.09
C ARG A 39 -2.72 9.41 5.18
N GLN A 40 -3.00 8.35 4.42
CA GLN A 40 -4.18 8.24 3.57
C GLN A 40 -5.49 8.12 4.38
N PHE A 41 -5.41 7.67 5.64
CA PHE A 41 -6.56 7.56 6.53
C PHE A 41 -6.81 8.88 7.26
N LYS A 42 -7.76 9.69 6.78
CA LYS A 42 -8.15 10.99 7.39
C LYS A 42 -8.59 10.91 8.86
N LYS A 43 -8.97 9.72 9.34
CA LYS A 43 -9.43 9.48 10.72
C LYS A 43 -8.27 9.33 11.72
N LEU A 44 -7.03 9.18 11.24
CA LEU A 44 -5.87 9.05 12.12
C LEU A 44 -5.31 10.44 12.43
N PRO A 45 -5.04 10.77 13.72
CA PRO A 45 -4.44 12.05 14.09
C PRO A 45 -3.06 12.22 13.43
N GLU A 46 -2.79 13.39 12.85
CA GLU A 46 -1.51 13.67 12.20
C GLU A 46 -0.31 13.56 13.16
N GLU A 47 -0.51 13.81 14.45
CA GLU A 47 0.54 13.64 15.48
C GLU A 47 1.06 12.21 15.55
N VAL A 48 0.16 11.22 15.40
CA VAL A 48 0.52 9.80 15.40
C VAL A 48 1.35 9.48 14.17
N VAL A 49 0.91 9.95 12.99
CA VAL A 49 1.64 9.75 11.72
C VAL A 49 3.05 10.36 11.78
N LYS A 50 3.18 11.59 12.27
CA LYS A 50 4.47 12.26 12.45
C LYS A 50 5.40 11.50 13.39
N LYS A 51 4.87 10.89 14.46
CA LYS A 51 5.67 10.03 15.37
C LYS A 51 6.16 8.75 14.69
N ILE A 52 5.33 8.13 13.86
CA ILE A 52 5.71 6.94 13.07
C ILE A 52 6.81 7.31 12.07
N GLU A 53 6.63 8.39 11.33
CA GLU A 53 7.61 8.88 10.35
C GLU A 53 8.94 9.25 11.01
N LYS A 54 8.90 9.88 12.20
CA LYS A 54 10.12 10.21 12.97
C LYS A 54 10.91 8.97 13.41
N LYS A 55 10.24 7.83 13.60
CA LYS A 55 10.90 6.56 13.94
C LYS A 55 11.52 5.87 12.73
N ASN A 56 11.17 6.30 11.51
CA ASN A 56 11.65 5.73 10.26
C ASN A 56 11.53 4.20 10.21
N PHE A 57 10.44 3.67 10.76
CA PHE A 57 10.19 2.24 10.81
C PHE A 57 9.55 1.79 9.50
N PRO A 58 10.03 0.70 8.85
CA PRO A 58 9.44 0.22 7.60
C PRO A 58 7.95 -0.12 7.76
N PHE A 59 7.12 0.34 6.83
CA PHE A 59 5.67 0.11 6.89
C PHE A 59 5.32 -1.39 6.86
N GLU A 60 6.02 -2.18 6.03
CA GLU A 60 5.82 -3.64 5.94
C GLU A 60 5.99 -4.37 7.28
N ARG A 61 6.87 -3.87 8.15
CA ARG A 61 7.10 -4.47 9.47
C ARG A 61 5.96 -4.22 10.44
N LEU A 62 5.07 -3.26 10.16
CA LEU A 62 3.90 -3.02 11.01
C LEU A 62 2.86 -4.15 10.91
N TYR A 63 2.89 -4.96 9.85
CA TYR A 63 2.01 -6.13 9.72
C TYR A 63 2.38 -7.27 10.68
N ASP A 64 3.67 -7.42 10.98
CA ASP A 64 4.19 -8.48 11.86
C ASP A 64 3.90 -8.21 13.35
N LEU A 65 3.63 -6.95 13.72
CA LEU A 65 3.56 -6.51 15.10
C LEU A 65 2.14 -6.59 15.67
N ASN A 66 2.05 -6.97 16.94
CA ASN A 66 0.80 -6.92 17.67
C ASN A 66 0.39 -5.48 18.02
N HIS A 67 -0.91 -5.28 18.23
CA HIS A 67 -1.49 -3.99 18.67
C HIS A 67 -0.76 -3.36 19.87
N ASN A 68 -0.29 -4.17 20.82
CA ASN A 68 0.44 -3.71 22.01
C ASN A 68 1.85 -3.23 21.64
N GLU A 69 2.56 -3.99 20.81
CA GLU A 69 3.92 -3.67 20.34
C GLU A 69 3.91 -2.41 19.48
N ILE A 70 2.89 -2.23 18.63
CA ILE A 70 2.68 -0.99 17.86
C ILE A 70 2.44 0.19 18.80
N GLY A 71 1.64 -0.01 19.85
CA GLY A 71 1.37 1.00 20.87
C GLY A 71 2.61 1.44 21.63
N GLU A 72 3.45 0.48 22.02
CA GLU A 72 4.75 0.72 22.67
C GLU A 72 5.74 1.38 21.71
N LEU A 73 5.80 0.89 20.46
CA LEU A 73 6.61 1.47 19.40
C LEU A 73 6.24 2.94 19.21
N ILE A 74 4.98 3.36 19.29
CA ILE A 74 4.63 4.78 19.06
C ILE A 74 4.64 5.59 20.37
N ARG A 75 4.94 4.94 21.51
CA ARG A 75 4.81 5.50 22.86
C ARG A 75 3.38 6.04 23.12
N MET A 76 2.39 5.40 22.51
CA MET A 76 0.96 5.74 22.60
C MET A 76 0.13 4.45 22.63
N PRO A 77 0.08 3.74 23.77
CA PRO A 77 -0.58 2.44 23.88
C PRO A 77 -2.07 2.50 23.52
N LYS A 78 -2.75 3.62 23.80
CA LYS A 78 -4.17 3.83 23.45
C LYS A 78 -4.43 3.77 21.94
N MET A 79 -3.47 4.18 21.11
CA MET A 79 -3.63 4.24 19.65
C MET A 79 -3.15 2.96 18.95
N GLY A 80 -2.44 2.07 19.63
CA GLY A 80 -1.92 0.83 19.05
C GLY A 80 -3.02 -0.03 18.41
N LYS A 81 -4.18 -0.16 19.07
CA LYS A 81 -5.34 -0.88 18.54
C LYS A 81 -5.87 -0.29 17.23
N THR A 82 -6.01 1.02 17.19
CA THR A 82 -6.51 1.78 16.04
C THR A 82 -5.56 1.67 14.86
N ILE A 83 -4.25 1.79 15.10
CA ILE A 83 -3.22 1.73 14.06
C ILE A 83 -3.14 0.31 13.48
N HIS A 84 -3.11 -0.71 14.33
CA HIS A 84 -3.13 -2.10 13.87
C HIS A 84 -4.35 -2.36 12.98
N LYS A 85 -5.54 -1.90 13.38
CA LYS A 85 -6.73 -2.00 12.52
C LYS A 85 -6.51 -1.33 11.15
N TYR A 86 -5.98 -0.11 11.11
CA TYR A 86 -5.75 0.60 9.84
C TYR A 86 -4.65 -0.03 8.97
N VAL A 87 -3.64 -0.65 9.58
CA VAL A 87 -2.62 -1.42 8.86
C VAL A 87 -3.28 -2.60 8.14
N HIS A 88 -4.14 -3.37 8.81
CA HIS A 88 -4.87 -4.49 8.19
C HIS A 88 -6.00 -4.08 7.24
N LEU A 89 -6.45 -2.82 7.28
CA LEU A 89 -7.36 -2.26 6.27
C LEU A 89 -6.61 -1.81 5.00
N PHE A 90 -5.29 -1.67 5.06
CA PHE A 90 -4.52 -1.22 3.92
C PHE A 90 -4.49 -2.34 2.85
N PRO A 91 -4.80 -2.04 1.57
CA PRO A 91 -4.88 -3.06 0.55
C PRO A 91 -3.54 -3.77 0.33
N LYS A 92 -3.49 -5.06 0.65
CA LYS A 92 -2.36 -5.95 0.41
C LYS A 92 -2.85 -7.18 -0.34
N LEU A 93 -2.11 -7.60 -1.36
CA LEU A 93 -2.44 -8.74 -2.20
C LEU A 93 -1.28 -9.74 -2.13
N GLU A 94 -1.60 -10.99 -1.85
CA GLU A 94 -0.68 -12.10 -2.01
C GLU A 94 -0.81 -12.66 -3.43
N LEU A 95 0.33 -12.78 -4.10
CA LEU A 95 0.42 -13.24 -5.48
C LEU A 95 1.12 -14.59 -5.49
N SER A 96 0.40 -15.63 -5.95
CA SER A 96 0.98 -16.94 -6.22
C SER A 96 0.98 -17.18 -7.72
N VAL A 97 2.10 -17.67 -8.25
CA VAL A 97 2.27 -17.87 -9.70
C VAL A 97 2.55 -19.35 -9.97
N HIS A 98 1.74 -19.95 -10.85
CA HIS A 98 2.01 -21.26 -11.42
C HIS A 98 2.39 -21.10 -12.90
N LEU A 99 3.57 -21.60 -13.27
CA LEU A 99 4.13 -21.46 -14.62
C LEU A 99 4.05 -22.79 -15.35
N GLN A 100 3.42 -22.78 -16.53
CA GLN A 100 3.35 -23.95 -17.41
C GLN A 100 3.96 -23.61 -18.78
N PRO A 101 5.07 -24.26 -19.19
CA PRO A 101 5.61 -24.08 -20.53
C PRO A 101 4.69 -24.77 -21.55
N ILE A 102 4.17 -24.01 -22.51
CA ILE A 102 3.38 -24.57 -23.62
C ILE A 102 4.32 -24.90 -24.79
N THR A 103 5.22 -23.97 -25.12
CA THR A 103 6.24 -24.12 -26.17
C THR A 103 7.57 -23.56 -25.70
N ARG A 104 8.62 -23.67 -26.52
CA ARG A 104 9.94 -23.08 -26.22
C ARG A 104 9.92 -21.55 -26.09
N SER A 105 8.93 -20.87 -26.65
CA SER A 105 8.80 -19.40 -26.66
C SER A 105 7.55 -18.88 -25.94
N THR A 106 6.70 -19.75 -25.38
CA THR A 106 5.42 -19.37 -24.78
C THR A 106 5.23 -20.04 -23.43
N LEU A 107 5.09 -19.22 -22.40
CA LEU A 107 4.77 -19.62 -21.04
C LEU A 107 3.34 -19.23 -20.72
N LYS A 108 2.56 -20.17 -20.19
CA LYS A 108 1.29 -19.87 -19.53
C LYS A 108 1.59 -19.49 -18.09
N VAL A 109 1.13 -18.31 -17.69
CA VAL A 109 1.27 -17.80 -16.33
C VAL A 109 -0.11 -17.84 -15.69
N GLU A 110 -0.32 -18.78 -14.77
CA GLU A 110 -1.51 -18.83 -13.93
C GLU A 110 -1.22 -18.02 -12.65
N LEU A 111 -1.79 -16.82 -12.56
CA LEU A 111 -1.64 -15.93 -11.42
C LEU A 111 -2.85 -16.08 -10.50
N THR A 112 -2.63 -16.60 -9.29
CA THR A 112 -3.61 -16.62 -8.21
C THR A 112 -3.41 -15.37 -7.33
N ILE A 113 -4.46 -14.56 -7.22
CA ILE A 113 -4.44 -13.32 -6.43
C ILE A 113 -5.34 -13.55 -5.20
N ALA A 114 -4.75 -13.49 -4.00
CA ALA A 114 -5.47 -13.57 -2.74
C ALA A 114 -5.44 -12.22 -2.02
N PRO A 115 -6.59 -11.66 -1.62
CA PRO A 115 -6.61 -10.44 -0.81
C PRO A 115 -6.19 -10.74 0.64
N ASP A 116 -5.12 -10.09 1.10
CA ASP A 116 -4.64 -10.17 2.49
C ASP A 116 -4.88 -8.83 3.21
N PHE A 117 -6.14 -8.40 3.21
CA PHE A 117 -6.57 -7.20 3.92
C PHE A 117 -8.05 -7.28 4.28
N GLN A 118 -8.45 -6.54 5.31
CA GLN A 118 -9.83 -6.42 5.72
C GLN A 118 -10.54 -5.36 4.87
N TRP A 119 -11.66 -5.73 4.27
CA TRP A 119 -12.48 -4.81 3.51
C TRP A 119 -13.30 -3.90 4.43
N ASP A 120 -13.27 -2.58 4.21
CA ASP A 120 -14.12 -1.60 4.89
C ASP A 120 -14.75 -0.68 3.86
N GLU A 121 -16.09 -0.67 3.77
CA GLU A 121 -16.81 0.11 2.76
C GLU A 121 -16.48 1.60 2.78
N LYS A 122 -16.08 2.17 3.91
CA LYS A 122 -15.81 3.62 4.04
C LYS A 122 -14.43 4.01 3.55
N VAL A 123 -13.52 3.05 3.40
CA VAL A 123 -12.13 3.28 2.97
C VAL A 123 -11.84 2.62 1.63
N SER A 124 -12.31 1.39 1.45
CA SER A 124 -12.06 0.55 0.28
C SER A 124 -12.97 0.91 -0.90
N CYS A 125 -14.22 1.31 -0.64
CA CYS A 125 -15.05 1.88 -1.68
C CYS A 125 -14.67 3.36 -1.85
N GLY A 126 -14.11 3.71 -3.00
CA GLY A 126 -13.89 5.10 -3.36
C GLY A 126 -15.16 5.92 -3.12
N ALA A 127 -15.01 7.10 -2.52
CA ALA A 127 -16.11 8.02 -2.30
C ALA A 127 -16.98 8.11 -3.57
N LYS A 128 -18.28 7.86 -3.42
CA LYS A 128 -19.27 8.34 -4.39
C LYS A 128 -19.19 9.86 -4.47
#